data_AF-A0A7C1HP10-F1
#
_entry.id   AF-A0A7C1HP10-F1
#
_cell.length_a   1.000
_cell.length_b   1.000
_cell.length_c   1.000
_cell.angle_alpha   90.00
_cell.angle_beta   90.00
_cell.angle_gamma   90.00
#
_symmetry.space_group_name_H-M   'P 1'
#
loop_
_entity.id
_entity.type
_entity.pdbx_description
1 polymer ?
#
loop_
_entity_poly.entity_id
_entity_poly.type
_entity_poly.pdbx_seq_one_letter_code
_entity_poly.pdbx_strand_id
1 'polypeptide(L)'
;MLLSDGGVLNSMKCVICGVSVDFREDMTSLDGWAPFFFEGDEPHGPICPDCCDGLLKENPDGDLVLKDEYRGKISYLYELDEEDEEDYEIEEVMLGYILN
;
A
#
# COMPACT_ATOMS: atom_id res chain seq x y z
N MET A 1 22.25 -13.28 24.14
CA MET A 1 22.37 -12.74 22.77
C MET A 1 21.34 -11.65 22.64
N LEU A 2 21.76 -10.41 22.83
CA LEU A 2 20.92 -9.23 22.67
C LEU A 2 21.04 -8.83 21.19
N LEU A 3 19.94 -8.89 20.43
CA LEU A 3 19.90 -8.28 19.11
C LEU A 3 19.70 -6.78 19.31
N SER A 4 20.83 -6.09 19.32
CA SER A 4 20.95 -4.65 19.13
C SER A 4 20.81 -4.34 17.65
N ASP A 5 19.59 -4.12 17.15
CA ASP A 5 19.34 -3.44 15.86
C ASP A 5 17.85 -3.04 15.81
N GLY A 6 17.52 -1.87 16.35
CA GLY A 6 16.15 -1.33 16.38
C GLY A 6 15.75 -0.74 15.03
N GLY A 7 15.67 -1.57 13.98
CA GLY A 7 15.01 -1.21 12.73
C GLY A 7 13.58 -1.75 12.75
N VAL A 8 12.58 -0.87 12.76
CA VAL A 8 11.18 -1.28 12.60
C VAL A 8 11.06 -1.95 11.23
N LEU A 9 10.74 -3.24 11.20
CA LEU A 9 10.40 -3.95 9.98
C LEU A 9 8.91 -3.76 9.77
N ASN A 10 8.55 -2.97 8.76
CA ASN A 10 7.17 -2.82 8.31
C ASN A 10 6.84 -3.93 7.32
N SER A 11 5.58 -4.32 7.21
CA SER A 11 5.13 -5.34 6.26
C SER A 11 3.95 -4.83 5.44
N MET A 12 4.03 -4.95 4.11
CA MET A 12 2.88 -4.75 3.22
C MET A 12 2.38 -6.11 2.75
N LYS A 13 1.07 -6.32 2.76
CA LYS A 13 0.44 -7.54 2.27
C LYS A 13 -0.49 -7.20 1.11
N CYS A 14 -0.63 -8.12 0.16
CA CYS A 14 -1.58 -7.98 -0.94
C CYS A 14 -2.96 -8.45 -0.50
N VAL A 15 -3.96 -7.60 -0.70
CA VAL A 15 -5.36 -7.87 -0.30
C VAL A 15 -6.01 -8.98 -1.13
N ILE A 16 -5.48 -9.30 -2.31
CA ILE A 16 -6.04 -10.32 -3.21
C ILE A 16 -5.38 -11.69 -2.99
N CYS A 17 -4.05 -11.76 -3.08
CA CYS A 17 -3.33 -13.03 -3.07
C CYS A 17 -2.59 -13.31 -1.75
N GLY A 18 -2.49 -12.33 -0.85
CA GLY A 18 -1.89 -12.50 0.46
C GLY A 18 -0.35 -12.55 0.48
N VAL A 19 0.32 -12.37 -0.66
CA VAL A 19 1.78 -12.17 -0.69
C VAL A 19 2.13 -11.00 0.21
N SER A 20 3.21 -11.12 0.98
CA SER A 20 3.69 -10.08 1.88
C SER A 20 5.15 -9.76 1.61
N VAL A 21 5.52 -8.50 1.76
CA VAL A 21 6.89 -8.04 1.69
C VAL A 21 7.23 -7.28 2.96
N ASP A 22 8.33 -7.67 3.58
CA ASP A 22 8.93 -6.92 4.68
C ASP A 22 9.82 -5.82 4.09
N PHE A 23 9.69 -4.61 4.62
CA PHE A 23 10.50 -3.47 4.23
C PHE A 23 11.03 -2.76 5.48
N ARG A 24 12.23 -2.20 5.35
CA ARG A 24 12.81 -1.27 6.32
C ARG A 24 12.40 0.15 5.92
N GLU A 25 13.11 1.17 6.41
CA GLU A 25 12.91 2.57 5.98
C GLU A 25 13.01 2.74 4.44
N ASP A 26 13.88 1.97 3.77
CA ASP A 26 13.99 1.98 2.32
C ASP A 26 12.83 1.20 1.66
N MET A 27 11.94 1.94 1.00
CA MET A 27 10.77 1.45 0.27
C MET A 27 11.09 0.72 -1.05
N THR A 28 12.36 0.41 -1.34
CA THR A 28 12.75 -0.25 -2.60
C THR A 28 12.08 -1.61 -2.79
N SER A 29 11.79 -2.32 -1.69
CA SER A 29 11.06 -3.60 -1.72
C SER A 29 9.58 -3.44 -2.12
N LEU A 30 9.05 -2.21 -2.11
CA LEU A 30 7.69 -1.86 -2.52
C LEU A 30 7.61 -1.42 -3.99
N ASP A 31 8.69 -1.53 -4.76
CA ASP A 31 8.66 -1.19 -6.19
C ASP A 31 7.57 -1.99 -6.92
N GLY A 32 6.72 -1.28 -7.67
CA GLY A 32 5.57 -1.84 -8.38
C GLY A 32 4.36 -2.22 -7.52
N TRP A 33 4.43 -2.10 -6.18
CA TRP A 33 3.24 -2.23 -5.34
C TRP A 33 2.38 -0.99 -5.48
N ALA A 34 1.07 -1.20 -5.66
CA ALA A 34 0.11 -0.10 -5.60
C ALA A 34 -0.57 -0.08 -4.22
N PRO A 35 -0.63 1.09 -3.56
CA PRO A 35 -1.24 1.21 -2.23
C PRO A 35 -2.75 0.99 -2.27
N PHE A 36 -3.41 1.35 -3.37
CA PHE A 36 -4.83 1.16 -3.57
C PHE A 36 -5.21 1.05 -5.06
N PHE A 37 -6.42 0.55 -5.30
CA PHE A 37 -7.11 0.49 -6.60
C PHE A 37 -8.63 0.55 -6.36
N PHE A 38 -9.41 0.76 -7.41
CA PHE A 38 -10.87 0.87 -7.29
C PHE A 38 -11.65 -0.30 -7.93
N GLU A 39 -12.66 -0.80 -7.23
CA GLU A 39 -13.75 -1.60 -7.80
C GLU A 39 -15.04 -0.77 -7.85
N GLY A 40 -15.33 -0.19 -9.01
CA GLY A 40 -16.40 0.82 -9.09
C GLY A 40 -15.93 2.08 -8.38
N ASP A 41 -16.64 2.48 -7.32
CA ASP A 41 -16.30 3.63 -6.46
C ASP A 41 -15.64 3.19 -5.13
N GLU A 42 -15.48 1.88 -4.90
CA GLU A 42 -14.96 1.33 -3.64
C GLU A 42 -13.43 1.16 -3.70
N PRO A 43 -12.67 1.75 -2.76
CA PRO A 43 -11.22 1.59 -2.70
C PRO A 43 -10.82 0.27 -2.04
N HIS A 44 -9.79 -0.39 -2.59
CA HIS A 44 -9.20 -1.61 -2.05
C HIS A 44 -7.68 -1.57 -2.16
N GLY A 45 -6.98 -2.33 -1.33
CA GLY A 45 -5.52 -2.41 -1.36
C GLY A 45 -4.93 -2.94 -0.07
N PRO A 46 -3.59 -3.07 0.03
CA PRO A 46 -2.60 -2.90 -1.03
C PRO A 46 -2.61 -4.04 -2.05
N ILE A 47 -1.99 -3.84 -3.22
CA ILE A 47 -1.88 -4.87 -4.26
C ILE A 47 -0.44 -5.07 -4.75
N CYS A 48 -0.03 -6.33 -4.89
CA CYS A 48 1.31 -6.66 -5.38
C CYS A 48 1.43 -6.45 -6.90
N PRO A 49 2.66 -6.36 -7.44
CA PRO A 49 2.88 -6.12 -8.88
C PRO A 49 2.17 -7.12 -9.78
N ASP A 50 2.23 -8.42 -9.45
CA ASP A 50 1.60 -9.47 -10.26
C ASP A 50 0.08 -9.33 -10.34
N CYS A 51 -0.58 -9.03 -9.21
CA CYS A 51 -2.02 -8.81 -9.19
C CYS A 51 -2.39 -7.48 -9.85
N CYS A 52 -1.54 -6.45 -9.74
CA CYS A 52 -1.72 -5.18 -10.43
C CYS A 52 -1.75 -5.38 -11.95
N ASP A 53 -0.70 -5.98 -12.52
CA ASP A 53 -0.60 -6.24 -13.96
C ASP A 53 -1.71 -7.18 -14.47
N GLY A 54 -2.04 -8.21 -13.68
CA GLY A 54 -3.02 -9.23 -14.05
C GLY A 54 -4.47 -8.70 -14.04
N LEU A 55 -4.84 -7.95 -13.01
CA LEU A 55 -6.25 -7.67 -12.69
C LEU A 55 -6.67 -6.22 -12.93
N LEU A 56 -5.72 -5.28 -12.90
CA LEU A 56 -6.03 -3.85 -12.97
C LEU A 56 -5.74 -3.26 -14.35
N LYS A 57 -6.36 -2.12 -14.60
CA LYS A 57 -6.09 -1.24 -15.75
C LYS A 57 -6.05 0.20 -15.27
N GLU A 58 -5.32 1.04 -15.96
CA GLU A 58 -5.41 2.49 -15.78
C GLU A 58 -6.67 3.02 -16.48
N ASN A 59 -7.44 3.87 -15.80
CA ASN A 59 -8.55 4.60 -16.40
C ASN A 59 -8.05 5.89 -17.10
N PRO A 60 -8.90 6.64 -17.83
CA PRO A 60 -8.47 7.89 -18.49
C PRO A 60 -7.98 9.00 -17.53
N ASP A 61 -8.35 8.92 -16.25
CA ASP A 61 -7.98 9.86 -15.20
C ASP A 61 -6.62 9.49 -14.55
N GLY A 62 -6.08 8.31 -14.86
CA GLY A 62 -4.81 7.79 -14.33
C GLY A 62 -4.95 6.88 -13.11
N ASP A 63 -6.18 6.58 -12.67
CA ASP A 63 -6.39 5.68 -11.53
C ASP A 63 -6.33 4.21 -11.93
N LEU A 64 -5.82 3.39 -11.02
CA LEU A 64 -5.86 1.94 -11.14
C LEU A 64 -7.25 1.42 -10.77
N VAL A 65 -7.90 0.76 -11.71
CA VAL A 65 -9.24 0.20 -11.55
C VAL A 65 -9.28 -1.28 -11.90
N LEU A 66 -10.09 -2.05 -11.20
CA LEU A 66 -10.31 -3.46 -11.50
C LEU A 66 -10.94 -3.61 -12.89
N LYS A 67 -10.38 -4.48 -13.74
CA LYS A 67 -10.96 -4.77 -15.07
C LYS A 67 -12.39 -5.26 -14.91
N ASP A 68 -13.27 -4.80 -15.79
CA ASP A 68 -14.71 -5.10 -15.74
C ASP A 68 -15.03 -6.60 -15.73
N GLU A 69 -14.17 -7.42 -16.34
CA GLU A 69 -14.34 -8.88 -16.37
C GLU A 69 -14.17 -9.56 -15.00
N TYR A 70 -13.52 -8.90 -14.03
CA TYR A 70 -13.27 -9.41 -12.68
C TYR A 70 -14.17 -8.79 -11.60
N ARG A 71 -14.95 -7.76 -11.94
CA ARG A 71 -15.86 -7.11 -10.99
C ARG A 71 -16.86 -8.11 -10.39
N GLY A 72 -16.98 -8.10 -9.06
CA GLY A 72 -17.81 -9.00 -8.27
C GLY A 72 -17.32 -10.44 -8.24
N LYS A 73 -16.10 -10.74 -8.73
CA LYS A 73 -15.54 -12.09 -8.78
C LYS A 73 -14.28 -12.26 -7.94
N ILE A 74 -13.70 -11.16 -7.45
CA ILE A 74 -12.53 -11.17 -6.57
C ILE A 74 -13.02 -11.22 -5.12
N SER A 75 -12.30 -11.95 -4.28
CA SER A 75 -12.48 -11.93 -2.83
C SER A 75 -11.27 -11.25 -2.21
N TYR A 76 -11.53 -10.28 -1.34
CA TYR A 76 -10.52 -9.56 -0.59
C TYR A 76 -10.27 -10.25 0.74
N LEU A 77 -8.99 -10.41 1.10
CA LEU A 77 -8.56 -11.16 2.29
C LEU A 77 -8.76 -10.37 3.59
N TYR A 78 -8.82 -9.05 3.50
CA TYR A 78 -9.10 -8.11 4.58
C TYR A 78 -9.66 -6.83 3.94
N GLU A 79 -10.36 -6.05 4.73
CA GLU A 79 -10.86 -4.74 4.33
C GLU A 79 -9.79 -3.69 4.68
N LEU A 80 -9.71 -2.61 3.90
CA LEU A 80 -8.97 -1.44 4.35
C LEU A 80 -9.86 -0.76 5.39
N ASP A 81 -9.51 -0.87 6.67
CA ASP A 81 -10.14 -0.06 7.71
C ASP A 81 -9.83 1.42 7.39
N GLU A 82 -10.86 2.18 7.00
CA GLU A 82 -10.75 3.65 6.82
C GLU A 82 -10.46 4.38 8.14
N GLU A 83 -10.53 3.69 9.29
CA GLU A 83 -10.43 4.26 10.64
C GLU A 83 -9.02 4.21 11.27
N ASP A 84 -8.03 3.56 10.64
CA ASP A 84 -6.62 3.60 11.11
C ASP A 84 -5.91 4.88 10.61
N GLU A 85 -6.55 6.04 10.80
CA GLU A 85 -5.84 7.31 10.96
C GLU A 85 -5.31 7.34 12.42
N GLU A 86 -4.52 6.33 12.81
CA GLU A 86 -3.79 6.40 14.08
C GLU A 86 -2.86 7.60 13.97
N ASP A 87 -3.10 8.62 14.81
CA ASP A 87 -2.28 9.81 15.04
C ASP A 87 -0.79 9.49 14.83
N TYR A 88 -0.27 9.70 13.62
CA TYR A 88 1.14 9.98 13.47
C TYR A 88 1.31 11.34 14.12
N GLU A 89 1.63 11.36 15.42
CA GLU A 89 2.31 12.50 16.03
C GLU A 89 3.57 12.72 15.18
N ILE A 90 3.45 13.62 14.19
CA ILE A 90 4.59 14.20 13.50
C ILE A 90 5.32 14.93 14.62
N GLU A 91 6.24 14.26 15.31
CA GLU A 91 7.19 14.96 16.16
C GLU A 91 7.81 16.02 15.24
N GLU A 92 7.57 17.30 15.55
CA GLU A 92 8.14 18.44 14.86
C GLU A 92 9.68 18.33 14.90
N VAL A 93 10.27 17.56 13.98
CA VAL A 93 11.71 17.58 13.76
C VAL A 93 11.99 18.79 12.91
N MET A 94 12.01 19.95 13.58
CA MET A 94 12.61 21.22 13.18
C MET A 94 12.64 21.50 11.66
N LEU A 95 11.65 22.24 11.16
CA LEU A 95 11.83 23.13 9.99
C LEU A 95 12.71 24.35 10.37
N GLY A 96 13.85 24.08 11.01
CA GLY A 96 14.95 25.02 11.17
C GLY A 96 15.89 24.81 9.99
N TYR A 97 16.24 25.90 9.31
CA TYR A 97 17.08 26.00 8.10
C TYR A 97 16.27 25.64 6.83
N ILE A 98 16.04 26.52 5.84
CA ILE A 98 16.90 27.58 5.31
C ILE A 98 16.01 28.70 4.72
N LEU A 99 15.80 29.78 5.47
CA LEU A 99 15.70 31.12 4.88
C LEU A 99 16.92 31.89 5.38
N ASN A 100 17.98 31.86 4.56
CA ASN A 100 19.03 32.87 4.61
C ASN A 100 19.35 33.31 3.18
#